data_AF-A0A5C7EX53-F1
#
_entry.id   AF-A0A5C7EX53-F1
#
_cell.length_a   1.000
_cell.length_b   1.000
_cell.length_c   1.000
_cell.angle_alpha   90.00
_cell.angle_beta   90.00
_cell.angle_gamma   90.00
#
_symmetry.space_group_name_H-M   'P 1'
#
loop_
_entity.id
_entity.type
_entity.pdbx_description
1 polymer ?
#
loop_
_entity_poly.entity_id
_entity_poly.type
_entity_poly.pdbx_seq_one_letter_code
_entity_poly.pdbx_strand_id
1 'polypeptide(L)' 'MNENCLEGMLCPVCGNQEPFEISGSSWFLVFQDGVDEPSEVEWDDSSPCRCPACGHTATVGYFMSDA' A
#
# COMPACT_ATOMS: atom_id res chain seq x y z
N MET A 1 -5.12 10.10 13.18
CA MET A 1 -5.80 10.70 12.02
C MET A 1 -5.50 9.79 10.85
N ASN A 2 -6.52 9.14 10.28
CA ASN A 2 -6.36 8.37 9.05
C ASN A 2 -7.01 9.20 7.94
N GLU A 3 -6.30 10.24 7.50
CA GLU A 3 -6.66 10.98 6.31
C GLU A 3 -6.39 10.07 5.11
N ASN A 4 -7.42 9.35 4.71
CA ASN A 4 -7.64 8.85 3.35
C ASN A 4 -6.37 8.42 2.60
N CYS A 5 -5.69 7.38 3.10
CA CYS A 5 -4.36 6.97 2.63
C CYS A 5 -4.28 6.57 1.14
N LEU A 6 -5.41 6.49 0.42
CA LEU A 6 -5.49 6.15 -1.01
C LEU A 6 -6.09 7.29 -1.86
N GLU A 7 -6.39 8.45 -1.26
CA GLU A 7 -6.98 9.57 -1.99
C GLU A 7 -6.04 10.04 -3.11
N GLY A 8 -6.47 9.86 -4.36
CA GLY A 8 -5.68 10.18 -5.55
C GLY A 8 -4.96 8.99 -6.19
N MET A 9 -5.02 7.78 -5.63
CA MET A 9 -4.43 6.60 -6.28
C MET A 9 -5.30 6.09 -7.43
N LEU A 10 -4.68 5.86 -8.59
CA LEU A 10 -5.30 5.27 -9.77
C LEU A 10 -4.33 4.26 -10.39
N CYS A 11 -4.82 3.07 -10.77
CA CYS A 11 -4.03 2.19 -11.61
C CYS A 11 -3.91 2.80 -13.02
N PRO A 12 -2.70 3.11 -13.51
CA PRO A 12 -2.53 3.74 -14.82
C PRO A 12 -2.83 2.79 -16.00
N VAL A 13 -3.00 1.49 -15.72
CA VAL A 13 -3.27 0.48 -16.75
C VAL A 13 -4.76 0.20 -16.93
N CYS A 14 -5.53 0.05 -15.85
CA CYS A 14 -6.93 -0.32 -15.92
C CYS A 14 -7.91 0.70 -15.31
N GLY A 15 -7.40 1.79 -14.73
CA GLY A 15 -8.22 2.83 -14.10
C GLY A 15 -8.85 2.42 -12.76
N ASN A 16 -8.45 1.29 -12.17
CA ASN A 16 -8.92 0.87 -10.86
C ASN A 16 -8.46 1.87 -9.78
N GLN A 17 -9.36 2.30 -8.90
CA GLN A 17 -9.08 3.28 -7.84
C GLN A 17 -8.89 2.63 -6.47
N GLU A 18 -9.43 1.42 -6.26
CA GLU A 18 -9.26 0.63 -5.05
C GLU A 18 -9.78 -0.80 -5.27
N PRO A 19 -9.34 -1.81 -4.49
CA PRO A 19 -8.24 -1.77 -3.53
C PRO A 19 -6.86 -1.89 -4.20
N PHE A 20 -5.80 -1.60 -3.44
CA PHE A 20 -4.39 -1.85 -3.81
C PHE A 20 -3.70 -2.71 -2.75
N GLU A 21 -2.78 -3.57 -3.19
CA GLU A 21 -1.86 -4.28 -2.29
C GLU A 21 -0.57 -3.47 -2.16
N ILE A 22 -0.29 -2.93 -0.96
CA ILE A 22 0.91 -2.12 -0.70
C ILE A 22 1.80 -2.86 0.30
N SER A 23 3.09 -2.94 0.01
CA SER A 23 4.09 -3.45 0.94
C SER A 23 4.50 -2.33 1.89
N GLY A 24 4.14 -2.45 3.17
CA GLY A 24 4.52 -1.52 4.23
C GLY A 24 5.50 -2.14 5.24
N SER A 25 6.10 -1.30 6.06
CA SER A 25 6.91 -1.69 7.22
C SER A 25 6.15 -1.37 8.51
N SER A 26 6.42 -2.13 9.56
CA SER A 26 5.81 -1.89 10.87
C SER A 26 6.72 -2.40 11.99
N TRP A 27 6.52 -1.85 13.18
CA TRP A 27 7.04 -2.42 14.41
C TRP A 27 6.09 -3.49 14.95
N PHE A 28 6.63 -4.68 15.16
CA PHE A 28 5.89 -5.82 15.68
C PHE A 28 6.39 -6.18 17.08
N LEU A 29 5.47 -6.47 17.99
CA LEU A 29 5.80 -7.14 19.24
C LEU A 29 5.91 -8.63 18.97
N VAL A 30 7.10 -9.17 19.15
CA VAL A 30 7.42 -10.58 18.90
C VAL A 30 7.59 -11.30 20.22
N PHE A 31 6.81 -12.35 20.42
CA PHE A 31 6.84 -13.23 21.57
C PHE A 31 7.36 -14.62 21.16
N GLN A 32 7.59 -15.47 22.15
CA GLN A 32 8.07 -16.83 21.87
C GLN A 32 7.00 -17.70 21.18
N ASP A 33 5.72 -17.38 21.37
CA ASP A 33 4.55 -18.10 20.85
C ASP A 33 3.85 -17.41 19.68
N GLY A 34 4.33 -16.23 19.25
CA GLY A 34 3.70 -15.52 18.14
C GLY A 34 4.19 -14.09 17.93
N VAL A 35 3.45 -13.38 17.10
CA VAL A 35 3.66 -11.98 16.77
C VAL A 35 2.31 -11.28 16.97
N ASP A 36 2.29 -10.22 17.76
CA ASP A 36 1.09 -9.39 17.95
C ASP A 36 0.82 -8.57 16.70
N GLU A 37 -0.40 -8.04 16.62
CA GLU A 37 -0.79 -7.15 15.54
C GLU A 37 0.12 -5.91 15.50
N PRO A 38 0.56 -5.49 14.29
CA PRO A 38 1.33 -4.27 14.14
C PRO A 38 0.52 -3.06 14.62
N SER A 39 1.11 -2.21 15.46
CA SER A 39 0.42 -1.02 15.95
C SER A 39 0.21 0.03 14.86
N GLU A 40 1.15 0.13 13.92
CA GLU A 40 1.17 1.14 12.85
C GLU A 40 1.89 0.58 11.62
N VAL A 41 1.29 0.67 10.44
CA VAL A 41 1.92 0.26 9.17
C VAL A 41 2.29 1.52 8.38
N GLU A 42 3.58 1.69 8.12
CA GLU A 42 4.13 2.80 7.36
C GLU A 42 4.46 2.33 5.93
N TRP A 43 4.19 3.20 4.96
CA TRP A 43 4.62 3.07 3.57
C TRP A 43 4.81 4.47 2.99
N ASP A 44 5.54 4.54 1.88
CA ASP A 44 5.88 5.78 1.17
C ASP A 44 5.75 5.60 -0.36
N ASP A 45 6.02 6.66 -1.11
CA ASP A 45 5.95 6.66 -2.58
C ASP A 45 6.86 5.63 -3.27
N SER A 46 7.90 5.17 -2.58
CA SER A 46 8.84 4.16 -3.08
C SER A 46 8.38 2.74 -2.77
N SER A 47 7.39 2.59 -1.89
CA SER A 47 6.89 1.30 -1.45
C SER A 47 6.24 0.52 -2.61
N PRO A 48 6.48 -0.80 -2.72
CA PRO A 48 5.84 -1.61 -3.75
C PRO A 48 4.32 -1.61 -3.65
N CYS A 49 3.66 -1.43 -4.79
CA CYS A 49 2.21 -1.43 -4.94
C CYS A 49 1.78 -2.34 -6.10
N ARG A 50 0.71 -3.11 -5.89
CA ARG A 50 0.12 -3.99 -6.90
C ARG A 50 -1.37 -3.74 -7.04
N CYS A 51 -1.81 -3.63 -8.29
CA CYS A 51 -3.22 -3.62 -8.65
C CYS A 51 -3.76 -5.06 -8.68
N PRO A 52 -4.73 -5.44 -7.84
CA PRO A 52 -5.32 -6.78 -7.85
C PRO A 52 -6.20 -7.03 -9.09
N ALA A 53 -6.73 -5.97 -9.72
CA ALA A 53 -7.62 -6.08 -10.88
C ALA A 53 -6.90 -6.48 -12.17
N CYS A 54 -5.74 -5.88 -12.47
CA CYS A 54 -4.98 -6.14 -13.70
C CYS A 54 -3.60 -6.78 -13.46
N GLY A 55 -3.17 -6.88 -12.20
CA GLY A 55 -1.86 -7.42 -11.84
C GLY A 55 -0.69 -6.47 -12.05
N HIS A 56 -0.91 -5.22 -12.50
CA HIS A 56 0.17 -4.24 -12.66
C HIS A 56 0.87 -3.98 -11.32
N THR A 57 2.19 -3.92 -11.34
CA THR A 57 3.05 -3.71 -10.16
C THR A 57 4.03 -2.57 -10.43
N ALA A 58 4.06 -1.60 -9.53
CA ALA A 58 4.97 -0.45 -9.56
C ALA A 58 5.16 0.07 -8.12
N THR A 59 5.67 1.29 -7.92
CA THR A 59 5.72 1.93 -6.59
C THR A 59 4.43 2.70 -6.32
N VAL A 60 4.11 2.97 -5.05
CA VAL A 60 2.92 3.78 -4.67
C VAL A 60 2.92 5.14 -5.39
N GLY A 61 4.07 5.82 -5.47
CA GLY A 61 4.21 7.10 -6.16
C GLY A 61 3.82 7.04 -7.64
N TYR A 62 4.03 5.90 -8.32
CA TYR A 62 3.62 5.71 -9.72
C TYR A 62 2.10 5.60 -9.88
N PHE A 63 1.41 5.09 -8.86
CA PHE A 63 -0.06 5.04 -8.82
C PHE A 63 -0.69 6.36 -8.37
N MET A 64 0.10 7.25 -7.75
CA MET A 64 -0.34 8.59 -7.30
C MET A 64 -0.01 9.69 -8.30
N SER A 65 0.94 9.48 -9.22
CA SER A 65 1.24 10.45 -10.25
C SER A 65 0.09 10.48 -11.26
N ASP A 66 -0.62 11.62 -11.35
CA ASP A 66 -1.44 11.97 -12.50
C ASP A 66 -0.61 11.68 -13.77
N ALA A 67 -1.07 10.74 -14.59
CA ALA A 67 -0.43 10.42 -15.87
C ALA A 67 -0.33 11.64 -16.79
#